data_AF-A0A160VQF5-F1
#
_entry.id   AF-A0A160VQF5-F1
#
_cell.length_a   1.000
_cell.length_b   1.000
_cell.length_c   1.000
_cell.angle_alpha   90.00
_cell.angle_beta   90.00
_cell.angle_gamma   90.00
#
_symmetry.space_group_name_H-M   'P 1'
#
loop_
_entity.id
_entity.type
_entity.pdbx_description
1 polymer ?
#
loop_
_entity_poly.entity_id
_entity_poly.type
_entity_poly.pdbx_seq_one_letter_code
_entity_poly.pdbx_strand_id
1 'polypeptide(L)'
;MHIARALILAITVPLAIYIHSLFPKKHDRPEDFKELLTDGPYRYVRHPFYSAFIFMSFGIALFFSSIPGLFCYSLMLPLWNKLAELEEKELLEYWGEKYEDFMKTRGGSSRS
;
A
#
# COMPACT_ATOMS: atom_id res chain seq x y z
N MET A 1 -19.77 -11.01 22.34
CA MET A 1 -18.51 -10.76 21.62
C MET A 1 -18.53 -11.12 20.13
N HIS A 2 -19.21 -12.19 19.69
CA HIS A 2 -19.28 -12.55 18.25
C HIS A 2 -20.19 -11.63 17.41
N ILE A 3 -21.30 -11.15 17.99
CA ILE A 3 -22.27 -10.28 17.29
C ILE A 3 -21.64 -8.92 16.95
N ALA A 4 -20.89 -8.31 17.87
CA ALA A 4 -20.18 -7.05 17.63
C ALA A 4 -19.15 -7.17 16.48
N ARG A 5 -18.48 -8.31 16.36
CA ARG A 5 -17.52 -8.58 15.26
C ARG A 5 -18.21 -8.71 13.91
N ALA A 6 -19.36 -9.39 13.86
CA ALA A 6 -20.18 -9.51 12.65
C ALA A 6 -20.76 -8.16 12.21
N LEU A 7 -21.20 -7.33 13.17
CA LEU A 7 -21.72 -5.99 12.89
C LEU A 7 -20.64 -5.05 12.36
N ILE A 8 -19.43 -5.09 12.91
CA ILE A 8 -18.31 -4.31 12.40
C ILE A 8 -18.04 -4.72 10.95
N LEU A 9 -17.84 -6.01 10.64
CA LEU A 9 -17.60 -6.46 9.27
C LEU A 9 -18.74 -6.10 8.29
N ALA A 10 -19.99 -6.20 8.75
CA ALA A 10 -21.16 -5.83 7.95
C ALA A 10 -21.23 -4.32 7.64
N ILE A 11 -20.59 -3.47 8.45
CA ILE A 11 -20.51 -2.02 8.22
C ILE A 11 -19.24 -1.66 7.43
N THR A 12 -18.10 -2.29 7.73
CA THR A 12 -16.82 -1.94 7.10
C THR A 12 -16.79 -2.28 5.62
N VAL A 13 -17.38 -3.41 5.20
CA VAL A 13 -17.34 -3.83 3.79
C VAL A 13 -18.17 -2.88 2.89
N PRO A 14 -19.44 -2.58 3.19
CA PRO A 14 -20.20 -1.60 2.42
C PRO A 14 -19.60 -0.19 2.50
N LEU A 15 -19.08 0.20 3.66
CA LEU A 15 -18.43 1.50 3.82
C LEU A 15 -17.14 1.59 2.98
N ALA A 16 -16.32 0.54 2.94
CA ALA A 16 -15.13 0.48 2.11
C ALA A 16 -15.48 0.53 0.62
N ILE A 17 -16.53 -0.20 0.18
CA ILE A 17 -17.03 -0.15 -1.19
C ILE A 17 -17.54 1.25 -1.52
N TYR A 18 -18.30 1.87 -0.62
CA TYR A 18 -18.84 3.21 -0.78
C TYR A 18 -17.71 4.24 -0.87
N ILE A 19 -16.76 4.20 0.06
CA ILE A 19 -15.58 5.07 0.05
C ILE A 19 -14.78 4.89 -1.24
N HIS A 20 -14.55 3.64 -1.68
CA HIS A 20 -13.87 3.37 -2.95
C HIS A 20 -14.65 3.90 -4.17
N SER A 21 -15.98 3.87 -4.12
CA SER A 21 -16.84 4.46 -5.16
C SER A 21 -16.85 5.99 -5.16
N LEU A 22 -16.50 6.62 -4.03
CA LEU A 22 -16.37 8.07 -3.90
C LEU A 22 -15.02 8.60 -4.38
N PHE A 23 -13.98 7.75 -4.40
CA PHE A 23 -12.70 8.14 -4.97
C PHE A 23 -12.80 8.15 -6.49
N PRO A 24 -12.76 9.32 -7.16
CA PRO A 24 -12.63 9.35 -8.62
C PRO A 24 -11.37 8.56 -9.00
N LYS A 25 -11.39 7.86 -10.14
CA LYS A 25 -10.21 7.22 -10.70
C LYS A 25 -9.13 8.28 -10.96
N LYS A 26 -8.29 8.52 -9.96
CA LYS A 26 -7.03 9.22 -10.06
C LYS A 26 -5.97 8.23 -9.65
N HIS A 27 -5.45 7.54 -10.65
CA HIS A 27 -4.07 7.08 -10.56
C HIS A 27 -3.25 8.35 -10.79
N ASP A 28 -2.57 8.82 -9.76
CA ASP A 28 -1.52 9.83 -9.95
C ASP A 28 -0.43 9.12 -10.76
N ARG A 29 -0.43 9.36 -12.07
CA ARG A 29 0.57 8.75 -12.94
C ARG A 29 1.92 9.41 -12.66
N PRO A 30 3.05 8.76 -12.97
CA PRO A 30 4.36 9.40 -12.86
C PRO A 30 4.41 10.76 -13.57
N GLU A 31 3.65 10.92 -14.66
CA GLU A 31 3.54 12.16 -15.43
C GLU A 31 2.92 13.35 -14.68
N ASP A 32 2.12 13.10 -13.63
CA ASP A 32 1.45 14.16 -12.88
C ASP A 32 2.41 14.89 -11.93
N PHE A 33 3.58 14.31 -11.66
CA PHE A 33 4.59 14.87 -10.76
C PHE A 33 5.70 15.56 -11.55
N LYS A 34 6.02 16.80 -11.17
CA LYS A 34 7.12 17.56 -11.79
C LYS A 34 8.50 16.98 -11.50
N GLU A 35 8.64 16.25 -10.40
CA GLU A 35 9.89 15.67 -9.93
C GLU A 35 9.63 14.37 -9.16
N LEU A 36 10.63 13.49 -9.14
CA LEU A 36 10.58 12.27 -8.35
C LEU A 36 10.62 12.62 -6.87
N LEU A 37 9.58 12.22 -6.13
CA LEU A 37 9.48 12.45 -4.69
C LEU A 37 10.48 11.54 -3.95
N THR A 38 11.53 12.14 -3.39
CA THR A 38 12.56 11.41 -2.63
C THR A 38 12.71 11.87 -1.19
N ASP A 39 12.02 12.97 -0.84
CA ASP A 39 12.08 13.62 0.46
C ASP A 39 10.98 13.14 1.43
N GLY A 40 11.10 13.58 2.70
CA GLY A 40 10.12 13.25 3.73
C GLY A 40 10.06 11.75 4.00
N PRO A 41 8.88 11.10 4.07
CA PRO A 41 8.76 9.67 4.31
C PRO A 41 9.43 8.79 3.24
N TYR A 42 9.46 9.24 1.98
CA TYR A 42 10.09 8.54 0.87
C TYR A 42 11.61 8.38 1.05
N ARG A 43 12.21 9.13 1.98
CA ARG A 43 13.62 8.99 2.32
C ARG A 43 13.94 7.68 3.02
N TYR A 44 12.96 7.04 3.67
CA TYR A 44 13.16 5.84 4.48
C TYR A 44 12.63 4.58 3.81
N VAL A 45 11.52 4.69 3.09
CA VAL A 45 10.83 3.58 2.42
C VAL A 45 10.35 4.02 1.05
N ARG A 46 10.40 3.13 0.04
CA ARG A 46 9.96 3.46 -1.32
C ARG A 46 8.46 3.74 -1.40
N HIS A 47 7.68 3.01 -0.60
CA HIS A 47 6.22 3.08 -0.59
C HIS A 47 5.70 3.37 0.82
N PRO A 48 5.78 4.63 1.30
CA PRO A 48 5.36 5.01 2.65
C PRO A 48 3.88 4.75 2.90
N PHE A 49 3.03 4.94 1.87
CA PHE A 49 1.60 4.67 1.96
C PHE A 49 1.30 3.18 2.18
N TYR A 50 1.85 2.29 1.36
CA TYR A 50 1.67 0.84 1.53
C TYR A 50 2.25 0.35 2.86
N SER A 51 3.41 0.87 3.26
CA SER A 51 4.03 0.54 4.55
C SER A 51 3.10 0.92 5.71
N ALA A 52 2.58 2.16 5.72
CA ALA A 52 1.65 2.61 6.74
C ALA A 52 0.37 1.76 6.77
N PHE A 53 -0.17 1.38 5.61
CA PHE A 53 -1.37 0.56 5.53
C PHE A 53 -1.15 -0.87 6.03
N ILE A 54 0.01 -1.47 5.74
CA ILE A 54 0.43 -2.77 6.28
C ILE A 54 0.51 -2.69 7.81
N PHE A 55 1.20 -1.69 8.37
CA PHE A 55 1.30 -1.53 9.82
C PHE A 55 -0.05 -1.27 10.49
N MET A 56 -0.89 -0.42 9.88
CA MET A 56 -2.22 -0.10 10.39
C MET A 56 -3.12 -1.35 10.41
N SER A 57 -3.18 -2.10 9.31
CA SER A 57 -3.99 -3.32 9.22
C SER A 57 -3.54 -4.40 10.19
N PHE A 58 -2.22 -4.53 10.40
CA PHE A 58 -1.67 -5.41 11.44
C PHE A 58 -2.07 -4.98 12.85
N GLY A 59 -1.93 -3.68 13.17
CA GLY A 59 -2.32 -3.12 14.48
C GLY A 59 -3.80 -3.31 14.78
N ILE A 60 -4.68 -3.12 13.78
CA ILE A 60 -6.11 -3.39 13.90
C ILE A 60 -6.37 -4.87 14.18
N ALA A 61 -5.72 -5.78 13.44
CA ALA A 61 -5.89 -7.22 13.63
C ALA A 61 -5.49 -7.66 15.06
N LEU A 62 -4.40 -7.10 15.59
CA LEU A 62 -3.93 -7.33 16.96
C LEU A 62 -4.87 -6.73 18.02
N PHE A 63 -5.30 -5.48 17.84
CA PHE A 63 -6.19 -4.79 18.77
C PHE A 63 -7.49 -5.55 19.01
N PHE A 64 -8.06 -6.15 17.96
CA PHE A 64 -9.26 -6.97 18.06
C PHE A 64 -9.01 -8.44 18.42
N SER A 65 -7.74 -8.84 18.58
CA SER A 65 -7.30 -10.23 18.78
C SER A 65 -7.99 -11.20 17.80
N SER A 66 -8.02 -10.80 16.52
CA SER A 66 -8.80 -11.46 15.49
C SER A 66 -7.93 -12.41 14.67
N ILE A 67 -8.01 -13.72 14.96
CA ILE A 67 -7.34 -14.75 14.14
C ILE A 67 -7.76 -14.65 12.66
N PRO A 68 -9.07 -14.49 12.32
CA PRO A 68 -9.47 -14.25 10.93
C PRO A 68 -8.87 -12.94 10.36
N GLY A 69 -8.75 -11.89 11.19
CA GLY A 69 -8.14 -10.63 10.77
C GLY A 69 -6.65 -10.77 10.43
N LEU A 70 -5.90 -11.53 11.24
CA LEU A 70 -4.50 -11.86 10.95
C LEU A 70 -4.34 -12.71 9.69
N PHE A 71 -5.29 -13.63 9.45
CA PHE A 71 -5.32 -14.42 8.22
C PHE A 71 -5.58 -13.54 6.99
N CYS A 72 -6.60 -12.68 7.03
CA CYS A 72 -6.86 -11.71 5.97
C CYS A 72 -5.68 -10.75 5.75
N TYR A 73 -5.06 -10.25 6.81
CA TYR A 73 -3.84 -9.44 6.74
C TYR A 73 -2.72 -10.17 5.98
N SER A 74 -2.46 -11.43 6.34
CA SER A 74 -1.41 -12.25 5.72
C SER A 74 -1.69 -12.48 4.23
N LEU A 75 -2.95 -12.66 3.83
CA LEU A 75 -3.35 -12.79 2.42
C LEU A 75 -3.21 -11.49 1.63
N MET A 76 -3.29 -10.32 2.28
CA MET A 76 -3.15 -9.01 1.62
C MET A 76 -1.70 -8.62 1.37
N LEU A 77 -0.73 -9.12 2.16
CA LEU A 77 0.70 -8.83 1.98
C LEU A 77 1.23 -9.04 0.55
N PRO A 78 0.99 -10.19 -0.13
CA PRO A 78 1.45 -10.37 -1.50
C PRO A 78 0.78 -9.42 -2.49
N LEU A 79 -0.46 -8.99 -2.23
CA LEU A 79 -1.16 -8.02 -3.09
C LEU A 79 -0.52 -6.64 -2.98
N TRP A 80 -0.17 -6.19 -1.77
CA TRP A 80 0.55 -4.92 -1.58
C TRP A 80 1.93 -4.96 -2.25
N ASN A 81 2.66 -6.06 -2.11
CA ASN A 81 3.93 -6.24 -2.82
C ASN A 81 3.73 -6.20 -4.33
N LYS A 82 2.68 -6.85 -4.84
CA LYS A 82 2.42 -6.88 -6.28
C LYS A 82 2.06 -5.50 -6.82
N LEU A 83 1.28 -4.73 -6.07
CA LEU A 83 0.91 -3.37 -6.45
C LEU A 83 2.14 -2.45 -6.44
N ALA A 84 2.99 -2.56 -5.43
CA ALA A 84 4.26 -1.86 -5.35
C ALA A 84 5.20 -2.19 -6.53
N GLU A 85 5.26 -3.46 -6.96
CA GLU A 85 6.04 -3.87 -8.14
C GLU A 85 5.50 -3.25 -9.44
N LEU A 86 4.17 -3.14 -9.59
CA LEU A 86 3.57 -2.55 -10.79
C LEU A 86 3.86 -1.05 -10.84
N GLU A 87 3.71 -0.36 -9.72
CA GLU A 87 4.05 1.06 -9.59
C GLU A 87 5.55 1.30 -9.84
N GLU A 88 6.42 0.43 -9.32
CA GLU A 88 7.87 0.49 -9.59
C GLU A 88 8.20 0.37 -11.08
N LYS A 89 7.46 -0.44 -11.84
CA LYS A 89 7.65 -0.54 -13.30
C LYS A 89 7.25 0.73 -14.02
N GLU A 90 6.11 1.32 -13.67
CA GLU A 90 5.65 2.59 -14.26
C GLU A 90 6.64 3.73 -13.93
N LEU A 91 7.15 3.76 -12.69
CA LEU A 91 8.16 4.72 -12.27
C LEU A 91 9.50 4.51 -12.97
N LEU A 92 9.92 3.27 -13.21
CA LEU A 92 11.11 2.95 -14.01
C LEU A 92 10.94 3.39 -15.47
N GLU A 93 9.79 3.11 -16.08
CA GLU A 93 9.50 3.50 -17.46
C GLU A 93 9.53 5.02 -17.65
N TYR A 94 9.04 5.79 -16.68
CA TYR A 94 8.97 7.24 -16.77
C TYR A 94 10.25 7.96 -16.30
N TRP A 95 10.81 7.58 -15.14
CA TRP A 95 11.94 8.28 -14.51
C TRP A 95 13.31 7.62 -14.82
N GLY A 96 13.34 6.39 -15.32
CA GLY A 96 14.55 5.69 -15.74
C GLY A 96 15.63 5.62 -14.66
N GLU A 97 16.85 6.03 -15.01
CA GLU A 97 18.03 6.00 -14.12
C GLU A 97 17.80 6.73 -12.79
N LYS A 98 17.01 7.82 -12.77
CA LYS A 98 16.72 8.55 -11.52
C LYS A 98 16.02 7.66 -10.51
N TYR A 99 15.11 6.79 -10.97
CA TYR A 99 14.41 5.85 -10.10
C TYR A 99 15.27 4.64 -9.77
N GLU A 100 16.11 4.16 -10.68
CA GLU A 100 17.09 3.11 -10.37
C GLU A 100 18.04 3.51 -9.23
N ASP A 101 18.59 4.72 -9.28
CA ASP A 101 19.46 5.24 -8.22
C ASP A 101 18.70 5.43 -6.91
N PHE A 102 17.44 5.86 -6.99
CA PHE A 102 16.56 5.92 -5.83
C PHE A 102 16.35 4.54 -5.19
N MET A 103 16.21 3.47 -5.98
CA MET A 103 16.04 2.11 -5.47
C MET A 103 17.32 1.54 -4.84
N LYS A 104 18.50 1.83 -5.40
CA LYS A 104 19.80 1.35 -4.88
C LYS A 104 20.04 1.80 -3.43
N THR A 105 19.62 3.02 -3.10
CA THR A 105 19.77 3.57 -1.74
C THR A 105 18.75 3.01 -0.74
N ARG A 106 17.68 2.37 -1.22
CA ARG A 106 16.54 1.93 -0.40
C ARG A 106 16.10 0.53 -0.80
N GLY A 107 16.85 -0.48 -0.36
CA GLY A 107 16.43 -1.89 -0.27
C GLY A 107 15.74 -2.50 -1.49
N GLY A 108 16.20 -2.20 -2.72
CA GLY A 108 15.67 -2.79 -3.95
C GLY A 108 16.54 -3.94 -4.42
N SER A 109 16.01 -5.17 -4.43
CA SER A 109 16.62 -6.29 -5.15
C SER A 109 16.62 -5.96 -6.63
N SER A 110 17.74 -5.44 -7.16
CA SER A 110 17.99 -5.40 -8.59
C SER A 110 18.05 -6.83 -9.11
N ARG A 111 16.91 -7.39 -9.53
CA ARG A 111 16.96 -8.56 -10.39
C ARG A 111 17.17 -8.06 -11.81
N SER A 112 18.46 -7.97 -12.12
CA SER A 112 19.05 -8.06 -13.45
C SER A 112 18.37 -9.11 -14.33
#